data_AF-A0A4U6TD03-F1
#
_entry.id   AF-A0A4U6TD03-F1
#
_cell.length_a   1.000
_cell.length_b   1.000
_cell.length_c   1.000
_cell.angle_alpha   90.00
_cell.angle_beta   90.00
_cell.angle_gamma   90.00
#
_symmetry.space_group_name_H-M   'P 1'
#
loop_
_entity.id
_entity.type
_entity.pdbx_description
1 polymer ?
#
loop_
_entity_poly.entity_id
_entity_poly.type
_entity_poly.pdbx_seq_one_letter_code
_entity_poly.pdbx_strand_id
1 'polypeptide(L)'
;MLHNLMMLGICHPTGEELADVIDQALLAQKKFEQFEISLVRQKQVRYVEGSKVFLPPPVLEMMAQRIREARIPAGEKLYCPYPKCSALSLSEVQESSDEYRKKGMMRSKCVRCGGWLCVGCKVAWHEGMSCREYEKRGASRRKDAMLEKLGKQRLWQQCGRCNAST
;
A
#
# COMPACT_ATOMS: atom_id res chain seq x y z
N MET A 1 -2.03 31.89 50.54
CA MET A 1 -1.27 31.86 49.28
C MET A 1 -2.08 31.07 48.27
N LEU A 2 -2.84 31.75 47.42
CA LEU A 2 -3.39 31.28 46.12
C LEU A 2 -4.19 32.42 45.44
N HIS A 3 -3.82 33.67 45.69
CA HIS A 3 -4.19 34.80 44.84
C HIS A 3 -3.10 34.92 43.78
N ASN A 4 -3.27 34.25 42.62
CA ASN A 4 -2.66 34.63 41.32
C ASN A 4 -2.80 33.55 40.21
N LEU A 5 -3.97 32.93 40.04
CA LEU A 5 -4.21 32.05 38.88
C LEU A 5 -5.56 32.26 38.17
N MET A 6 -6.23 33.40 38.38
CA MET A 6 -7.39 33.82 37.58
C MET A 6 -7.08 34.94 36.56
N MET A 7 -5.80 35.12 36.21
CA MET A 7 -5.38 36.01 35.10
C MET A 7 -4.93 35.27 33.85
N LEU A 8 -5.26 33.99 33.73
CA LEU A 8 -5.10 33.22 32.50
C LEU A 8 -6.47 32.61 32.20
N GLY A 9 -7.20 33.18 31.24
CA GLY A 9 -8.53 32.76 30.84
C GLY A 9 -8.54 31.35 30.22
N ILE A 10 -8.38 30.34 31.07
CA ILE A 10 -8.48 28.93 30.68
C ILE A 10 -9.95 28.56 30.78
N CYS A 11 -10.65 28.61 29.65
CA CYS A 11 -11.98 28.02 29.53
C CYS A 11 -11.84 26.50 29.73
N HIS A 12 -12.51 25.94 30.74
CA HIS A 12 -12.68 24.49 30.89
C HIS A 12 -13.95 24.09 30.13
N PRO A 13 -13.85 23.56 28.90
CA PRO A 13 -15.03 23.10 28.17
C PRO A 13 -15.71 21.97 28.95
N THR A 14 -17.04 21.98 28.97
CA THR A 14 -17.81 20.84 29.49
C THR A 14 -17.56 19.60 28.63
N GLY A 15 -17.82 18.40 29.17
CA GLY A 15 -17.49 17.15 28.46
C GLY A 15 -18.11 17.03 27.06
N GLU A 16 -19.29 17.63 26.85
CA GLU A 16 -19.98 17.70 25.55
C GLU A 16 -19.30 18.69 24.60
N GLU A 17 -18.92 19.88 25.07
CA GLU A 17 -18.18 20.88 24.27
C GLU A 17 -16.79 20.38 23.87
N LEU A 18 -16.13 19.60 24.73
CA LEU A 18 -14.83 19.00 24.43
C LEU A 18 -14.96 17.94 23.33
N ALA A 19 -16.04 17.15 23.32
CA ALA A 19 -16.30 16.17 22.27
C ALA A 19 -16.53 16.86 20.92
N ASP A 20 -17.32 17.94 20.89
CA ASP A 20 -17.55 18.72 19.68
C ASP A 20 -16.26 19.33 19.11
N VAL A 21 -15.38 19.83 19.98
CA VAL A 21 -14.06 20.36 19.57
C VAL A 21 -13.16 19.26 19.03
N ILE A 22 -13.16 18.08 19.65
CA ILE A 22 -12.40 16.92 19.17
C ILE A 22 -12.94 16.48 17.80
N ASP A 23 -14.25 16.38 17.63
CA ASP A 23 -14.86 15.98 16.37
C ASP A 23 -14.60 17.00 15.27
N GLN A 24 -14.66 18.30 15.58
CA GLN A 24 -14.24 19.35 14.65
C GLN A 24 -12.76 19.26 14.29
N ALA A 25 -11.88 18.98 15.26
CA ALA A 25 -10.45 18.80 15.03
C ALA A 25 -10.16 17.58 14.15
N LEU A 26 -10.86 16.45 14.37
CA LEU A 26 -10.75 15.25 13.55
C LEU A 26 -11.31 15.46 12.14
N LEU A 27 -12.43 16.19 12.01
CA LEU A 27 -12.99 16.60 10.72
C LEU A 27 -12.03 17.54 9.98
N ALA A 28 -11.42 18.49 10.68
CA ALA A 28 -10.42 19.38 10.13
C ALA A 28 -9.18 18.59 9.69
N GLN A 29 -8.66 17.68 10.53
CA GLN A 29 -7.53 16.81 10.20
C GLN A 29 -7.82 15.96 8.97
N LYS A 30 -9.00 15.33 8.90
CA LYS A 30 -9.44 14.54 7.74
C LYS A 30 -9.60 15.41 6.49
N LYS A 31 -10.12 16.64 6.63
CA LYS A 31 -10.18 17.63 5.55
C LYS A 31 -8.79 18.10 5.13
N PHE A 32 -7.83 18.26 6.03
CA PHE A 32 -6.44 18.60 5.75
C PHE A 32 -5.73 17.47 5.01
N GLU A 33 -5.88 16.21 5.45
CA GLU A 33 -5.37 15.04 4.73
C GLU A 33 -6.02 14.90 3.35
N GLN A 34 -7.33 15.14 3.24
CA GLN A 34 -8.06 15.14 1.97
C GLN A 34 -7.64 16.32 1.07
N PHE A 35 -7.33 17.49 1.63
CA PHE A 35 -6.78 18.64 0.92
C PHE A 35 -5.33 18.42 0.51
N GLU A 36 -4.50 17.75 1.31
CA GLU A 36 -3.16 17.34 0.89
C GLU A 36 -3.24 16.34 -0.27
N ILE A 37 -4.15 15.37 -0.21
CA ILE A 37 -4.42 14.45 -1.33
C ILE A 37 -4.91 15.21 -2.58
N SER A 38 -5.69 16.28 -2.40
CA SER A 38 -6.23 17.15 -3.47
C SER A 38 -5.21 18.15 -4.04
N LEU A 39 -4.34 18.73 -3.21
CA LEU A 39 -3.28 19.66 -3.60
C LEU A 39 -2.09 18.94 -4.24
N VAL A 40 -1.82 17.70 -3.82
CA VAL A 40 -0.94 16.77 -4.55
C VAL A 40 -1.50 16.50 -5.97
N ARG A 41 -2.83 16.62 -6.18
CA ARG A 41 -3.46 16.42 -7.49
C ARG A 41 -3.43 17.63 -8.44
N GLN A 42 -3.12 18.85 -8.00
CA GLN A 42 -3.08 20.01 -8.92
C GLN A 42 -1.78 20.84 -8.91
N LYS A 43 -0.82 20.59 -8.02
CA LYS A 43 0.43 21.41 -7.95
C LYS A 43 1.77 20.67 -7.89
N GLN A 44 1.85 19.36 -8.14
CA GLN A 44 3.14 18.65 -8.14
C GLN A 44 3.43 17.87 -9.44
N VAL A 45 3.63 18.62 -10.51
CA VAL A 45 4.77 18.38 -11.42
C VAL A 45 5.42 19.73 -11.68
N ARG A 46 6.20 20.23 -10.72
CA ARG A 46 7.18 21.30 -10.98
C ARG A 46 8.57 20.72 -10.82
N TYR A 47 9.20 20.56 -11.98
CA TYR A 47 10.59 20.89 -12.27
C TYR A 47 11.65 20.21 -11.38
N VAL A 48 12.32 19.19 -11.93
CA VAL A 48 13.72 18.96 -11.58
C VAL A 48 14.46 20.23 -12.01
N GLU A 49 15.01 20.99 -11.06
CA GLU A 49 15.79 22.19 -11.34
C GLU A 49 16.82 21.90 -12.45
N GLY A 50 16.54 22.44 -13.64
CA GLY A 50 17.40 22.35 -14.82
C GLY A 50 16.82 21.64 -16.04
N SER A 51 15.65 20.99 -15.98
CA SER A 51 15.09 20.33 -17.18
C SER A 51 13.57 20.50 -17.34
N LYS A 52 13.15 21.11 -18.46
CA LYS A 52 11.76 21.21 -18.90
C LYS A 52 11.28 19.86 -19.48
N VAL A 53 11.33 18.78 -18.71
CA VAL A 53 10.81 17.48 -19.17
C VAL A 53 9.32 17.42 -18.92
N PHE A 54 8.52 17.48 -19.99
CA PHE A 54 7.09 17.19 -19.93
C PHE A 54 6.91 15.67 -19.86
N LEU A 55 6.52 15.15 -18.70
CA LEU A 55 6.24 13.72 -18.56
C LEU A 55 4.85 13.41 -19.13
N PRO A 56 4.71 12.36 -19.97
CA PRO A 56 3.40 11.93 -20.44
C PRO A 56 2.46 11.62 -19.26
N PRO A 57 1.15 11.89 -19.37
CA PRO A 57 0.19 11.61 -18.29
C PRO A 57 0.28 10.18 -17.71
N PRO A 58 0.49 9.10 -18.50
CA PRO A 58 0.67 7.76 -17.95
C PRO A 58 1.89 7.61 -17.03
N VAL A 59 2.97 8.34 -17.32
CA VAL A 59 4.20 8.32 -16.51
C VAL A 59 3.97 9.03 -15.18
N LEU A 60 3.24 10.14 -15.21
CA LEU A 60 2.85 10.86 -14.00
C LEU A 60 1.93 10.03 -13.10
N GLU A 61 0.95 9.36 -13.69
CA GLU A 61 0.05 8.46 -12.96
C GLU A 61 0.81 7.29 -12.33
N MET A 62 1.76 6.70 -13.08
CA MET A 62 2.64 5.66 -12.56
C MET A 62 3.48 6.17 -11.39
N MET A 63 4.13 7.34 -11.51
CA MET A 63 4.92 7.92 -10.42
C MET A 63 4.06 8.18 -9.17
N ALA A 64 2.88 8.78 -9.35
CA ALA A 64 1.94 9.02 -8.25
C ALA A 64 1.48 7.71 -7.59
N GLN A 65 1.23 6.66 -8.38
CA GLN A 65 0.93 5.33 -7.86
C GLN A 65 2.10 4.77 -7.06
N ARG A 66 3.34 4.87 -7.54
CA ARG A 66 4.54 4.40 -6.81
C ARG A 66 4.76 5.14 -5.50
N ILE A 67 4.51 6.45 -5.44
CA ILE A 67 4.59 7.24 -4.21
C ILE A 67 3.56 6.74 -3.19
N ARG A 68 2.31 6.49 -3.61
CA ARG A 68 1.28 5.91 -2.73
C ARG A 68 1.69 4.52 -2.24
N GLU A 69 2.15 3.65 -3.15
CA GLU A 69 2.60 2.31 -2.82
C GLU A 69 3.81 2.30 -1.87
N ALA A 70 4.73 3.26 -1.99
CA ALA A 70 5.91 3.36 -1.13
C ALA A 70 5.57 3.58 0.36
N ARG A 71 4.39 4.15 0.65
CA ARG A 71 3.90 4.37 2.01
C ARG A 71 3.34 3.10 2.66
N ILE A 72 3.02 2.07 1.89
CA ILE A 72 2.52 0.80 2.41
C ILE A 72 3.70 -0.07 2.86
N PRO A 73 3.67 -0.69 4.05
CA PRO A 73 4.68 -1.65 4.47
C PRO A 73 4.80 -2.83 3.49
N ALA A 74 6.02 -3.30 3.23
CA ALA A 74 6.25 -4.37 2.25
C ALA A 74 5.49 -5.68 2.56
N GLY A 75 5.28 -5.98 3.84
CA GLY A 75 4.50 -7.14 4.30
C GLY A 75 3.03 -7.08 3.91
N GLU A 76 2.46 -5.88 3.83
CA GLU A 76 1.04 -5.63 3.56
C GLU A 76 0.75 -5.47 2.06
N LYS A 77 1.80 -5.34 1.23
CA LYS A 77 1.61 -5.27 -0.24
C LYS A 77 1.27 -6.63 -0.81
N LEU A 78 0.14 -6.66 -1.50
CA LEU A 78 -0.30 -7.80 -2.30
C LEU A 78 -0.56 -7.33 -3.74
N TYR A 79 0.39 -7.61 -4.64
CA TYR A 79 0.22 -7.31 -6.05
C TYR A 79 -0.52 -8.42 -6.77
N CYS A 80 -1.33 -8.04 -7.76
CA CYS A 80 -1.98 -8.95 -8.66
C CYS A 80 -0.92 -9.73 -9.47
N PRO A 81 -0.91 -11.07 -9.42
CA PRO A 81 0.11 -11.90 -10.05
C PRO A 81 -0.05 -12.01 -11.58
N TYR A 82 -1.15 -11.49 -12.13
CA TYR A 82 -1.41 -11.50 -13.57
C TYR A 82 -0.63 -10.37 -14.26
N PRO A 83 0.30 -10.66 -15.19
CA PRO A 83 1.24 -9.67 -15.73
C PRO A 83 0.59 -8.47 -16.43
N LYS A 84 -0.59 -8.66 -17.04
CA LYS A 84 -1.33 -7.58 -17.70
C LYS A 84 -2.06 -6.66 -16.70
N CYS A 85 -2.16 -7.05 -15.44
CA CYS A 85 -2.91 -6.33 -14.42
C CYS A 85 -1.98 -5.66 -13.41
N SER A 86 -1.17 -6.46 -12.69
CA SER A 86 -0.21 -6.03 -11.67
C SER A 86 -0.71 -4.98 -10.68
N ALA A 87 -2.03 -4.84 -10.53
CA ALA A 87 -2.65 -3.89 -9.63
C ALA A 87 -2.32 -4.26 -8.19
N LEU A 88 -2.02 -3.26 -7.35
CA LEU A 88 -1.98 -3.47 -5.92
C LEU A 88 -3.40 -3.79 -5.45
N SER A 89 -3.61 -4.99 -4.90
CA SER A 89 -4.84 -5.40 -4.26
C SER A 89 -4.70 -5.13 -2.78
N LEU A 90 -5.52 -4.24 -2.23
CA LEU A 90 -5.67 -4.17 -0.78
C LEU A 90 -6.40 -5.45 -0.36
N SER A 91 -5.89 -6.14 0.64
CA SER A 91 -6.39 -7.45 1.04
C SER A 91 -7.76 -7.32 1.68
N GLU A 92 -8.82 -7.31 0.87
CA GLU A 92 -10.12 -7.83 1.30
C GLU A 92 -9.96 -9.35 1.33
N VAL A 93 -9.54 -9.85 2.49
CA VAL A 93 -9.49 -11.28 2.77
C VAL A 93 -10.93 -11.75 2.79
N GLN A 94 -11.33 -12.52 1.78
CA GLN A 94 -12.53 -13.32 1.92
C GLN A 94 -12.19 -14.45 2.88
N GLU A 95 -12.83 -14.47 4.05
CA GLU A 95 -12.72 -15.56 5.00
C GLU A 95 -13.26 -16.84 4.36
N SER A 96 -12.33 -17.65 3.84
CA SER A 96 -12.60 -19.04 3.58
C SER A 96 -12.81 -19.76 4.92
N SER A 97 -13.68 -20.78 4.92
CA SER A 97 -13.92 -21.69 6.06
C SER A 97 -12.65 -21.99 6.90
N ASP A 98 -12.83 -22.16 8.21
CA ASP A 98 -11.76 -22.38 9.19
C ASP A 98 -10.76 -23.48 8.80
N GLU A 99 -11.18 -24.49 8.04
CA GLU A 99 -10.28 -25.53 7.50
C GLU A 99 -9.26 -24.99 6.48
N TYR A 100 -9.69 -24.08 5.61
CA TYR A 100 -8.82 -23.46 4.61
C TYR A 100 -7.87 -22.45 5.24
N ARG A 101 -8.31 -21.76 6.29
CA ARG A 101 -7.48 -20.85 7.09
C ARG A 101 -6.33 -21.59 7.77
N LYS A 102 -6.60 -22.77 8.35
CA LYS A 102 -5.57 -23.66 8.94
C LYS A 102 -4.59 -24.24 7.91
N LYS A 103 -5.03 -24.45 6.66
CA LYS A 103 -4.17 -24.91 5.54
C LYS A 103 -3.41 -23.78 4.83
N GLY A 104 -3.54 -22.54 5.30
CA GLY A 104 -2.93 -21.36 4.69
C GLY A 104 -3.52 -20.97 3.33
N MET A 105 -4.69 -21.52 2.97
CA MET A 105 -5.34 -21.36 1.67
C MET A 105 -6.22 -20.11 1.62
N MET A 106 -5.65 -18.97 1.97
CA MET A 106 -6.35 -17.68 1.93
C MET A 106 -6.31 -17.11 0.51
N ARG A 107 -7.49 -16.79 -0.04
CA ARG A 107 -7.61 -16.20 -1.39
C ARG A 107 -8.15 -14.78 -1.32
N SER A 108 -7.72 -13.96 -2.28
CA SER A 108 -8.29 -12.64 -2.51
C SER A 108 -8.63 -12.49 -3.98
N LYS A 109 -9.65 -11.68 -4.27
CA LYS A 109 -10.06 -11.34 -5.63
C LYS A 109 -9.44 -10.00 -5.99
N CYS A 110 -8.75 -9.94 -7.13
CA CYS A 110 -8.21 -8.68 -7.62
C CYS A 110 -9.34 -7.71 -7.97
N VAL A 111 -9.33 -6.52 -7.38
CA VAL A 111 -10.34 -5.47 -7.64
C VAL A 111 -10.36 -4.96 -9.07
N ARG A 112 -9.23 -5.07 -9.80
CA ARG A 112 -9.10 -4.58 -11.18
C ARG A 112 -9.54 -5.60 -12.23
N CYS A 113 -9.05 -6.84 -12.13
CA CYS A 113 -9.30 -7.85 -13.16
C CYS A 113 -10.20 -9.01 -12.71
N GLY A 114 -10.61 -9.05 -11.44
CA GLY A 114 -11.42 -10.14 -10.88
C GLY A 114 -10.68 -11.47 -10.71
N GLY A 115 -9.39 -11.55 -11.07
CA GLY A 115 -8.59 -12.76 -10.94
C GLY A 115 -8.33 -13.13 -9.49
N TRP A 116 -8.32 -14.43 -9.19
CA TRP A 116 -8.06 -14.95 -7.85
C TRP A 116 -6.57 -15.14 -7.61
N LEU A 117 -6.11 -14.78 -6.41
CA LEU A 117 -4.74 -14.94 -5.98
C LEU A 117 -4.66 -15.54 -4.58
N CYS A 118 -3.58 -16.27 -4.31
CA CYS A 118 -3.25 -16.76 -2.98
C CYS A 118 -2.55 -15.65 -2.19
N VAL A 119 -3.09 -15.31 -1.01
CA VAL A 119 -2.51 -14.27 -0.14
C VAL A 119 -1.20 -14.76 0.49
N GLY A 120 -1.12 -16.03 0.88
CA GLY A 120 0.08 -16.62 1.50
C GLY A 120 1.25 -16.71 0.52
N CYS A 121 1.02 -17.28 -0.67
CA CYS A 121 2.07 -17.48 -1.67
C CYS A 121 2.31 -16.27 -2.59
N LYS A 122 1.43 -15.25 -2.60
CA LYS A 122 1.48 -14.07 -3.49
C LYS A 122 1.56 -14.43 -4.98
N VAL A 123 0.86 -15.50 -5.40
CA VAL A 123 0.79 -16.01 -6.78
C VAL A 123 -0.67 -16.14 -7.23
N ALA A 124 -0.88 -16.44 -8.53
CA ALA A 124 -2.20 -16.80 -9.03
C ALA A 124 -2.75 -18.00 -8.23
N TRP A 125 -4.07 -18.00 -8.00
CA TRP A 125 -4.71 -19.03 -7.17
C TRP A 125 -4.37 -20.44 -7.67
N HIS A 126 -4.02 -21.32 -6.74
CA HIS A 126 -3.64 -22.71 -7.00
C HIS A 126 -4.69 -23.65 -6.40
N GLU A 127 -5.80 -23.81 -7.13
CA GLU A 127 -6.90 -24.67 -6.71
C GLU A 127 -6.48 -26.13 -6.47
N GLY A 128 -7.07 -26.75 -5.45
CA GLY A 128 -6.78 -28.14 -5.07
C GLY A 128 -5.39 -28.37 -4.45
N MET A 129 -4.62 -27.31 -4.17
CA MET A 129 -3.29 -27.40 -3.55
C MET A 129 -3.18 -26.43 -2.37
N SER A 130 -2.65 -26.91 -1.25
CA SER A 130 -2.19 -26.07 -0.16
C SER A 130 -0.95 -25.25 -0.56
N CYS A 131 -0.71 -24.15 0.14
CA CYS A 131 0.50 -23.33 -0.04
C CYS A 131 1.78 -24.17 0.09
N ARG A 132 1.80 -25.10 1.05
CA ARG A 132 2.93 -26.02 1.27
C ARG A 132 3.19 -26.94 0.08
N GLU A 133 2.15 -27.46 -0.56
CA GLU A 133 2.28 -28.30 -1.76
C GLU A 133 2.74 -27.49 -2.97
N TYR A 134 2.22 -26.27 -3.12
CA TYR A 134 2.66 -25.34 -4.16
C TYR A 134 4.16 -25.01 -4.03
N GLU A 135 4.62 -24.69 -2.82
CA GLU A 135 6.02 -24.39 -2.53
C GLU A 135 6.95 -25.57 -2.82
N LYS A 136 6.54 -26.80 -2.47
CA LYS A 136 7.31 -28.03 -2.76
C LYS A 136 7.54 -28.25 -4.26
N ARG A 137 6.63 -27.79 -5.12
CA ARG A 137 6.81 -27.84 -6.59
C ARG A 137 7.86 -26.85 -7.10
N GLY A 138 8.34 -25.94 -6.25
CA GLY A 138 9.41 -24.99 -6.57
C GLY A 138 9.03 -23.91 -7.58
N ALA A 139 7.74 -23.72 -7.86
CA ALA A 139 7.27 -22.79 -8.89
C ALA A 139 7.66 -21.33 -8.60
N SER A 140 7.61 -20.91 -7.32
CA SER A 140 8.09 -19.58 -6.90
C SER A 140 9.61 -19.46 -7.06
N ARG A 141 10.39 -20.39 -6.48
CA ARG A 141 11.87 -20.39 -6.56
C ARG A 141 12.40 -20.32 -8.00
N ARG A 142 11.74 -21.03 -8.94
CA ARG A 142 12.11 -21.00 -10.37
C ARG A 142 11.95 -19.62 -10.99
N LYS A 143 10.88 -18.89 -10.64
CA LYS A 143 10.65 -17.52 -11.13
C LYS A 143 11.68 -16.55 -10.54
N ASP A 144 11.96 -16.66 -9.24
CA ASP A 144 12.91 -15.79 -8.57
C ASP A 144 14.33 -15.96 -9.14
N ALA A 145 14.75 -17.19 -9.42
CA ALA A 145 16.03 -17.48 -10.07
C ALA A 145 16.12 -16.87 -11.49
N MET A 146 15.00 -16.86 -12.23
CA MET A 146 14.94 -16.23 -13.55
C MET A 146 15.05 -14.71 -13.45
N LEU A 147 14.39 -14.09 -12.47
CA LEU A 147 14.49 -12.65 -12.20
C LEU A 147 15.89 -12.26 -11.77
N GLU A 148 16.54 -13.04 -10.91
CA GLU A 148 17.92 -12.79 -10.48
C GLU A 148 18.89 -12.84 -11.68
N LYS A 149 18.73 -13.84 -12.56
CA LYS A 149 19.53 -13.95 -13.79
C LYS A 149 19.33 -12.75 -14.71
N LEU A 150 18.09 -12.31 -14.91
CA LEU A 150 17.78 -11.12 -15.70
C LEU A 150 18.33 -9.85 -15.07
N GLY A 151 18.20 -9.70 -13.75
CA GLY A 151 18.74 -8.58 -13.00
C GLY A 151 20.25 -8.45 -13.18
N LYS A 152 21.00 -9.56 -13.09
CA LYS A 152 22.44 -9.61 -13.39
C LYS A 152 22.75 -9.21 -14.83
N GLN A 153 22.01 -9.73 -15.81
CA GLN A 153 22.20 -9.40 -17.23
C GLN A 153 21.92 -7.92 -17.56
N ARG A 154 20.95 -7.32 -16.86
CA ARG A 154 20.51 -5.94 -17.05
C ARG A 154 21.15 -4.96 -16.08
N LEU A 155 22.07 -5.43 -15.22
CA LEU A 155 22.74 -4.66 -14.17
C LEU A 155 21.77 -3.97 -13.20
N TRP A 156 20.61 -4.58 -12.95
CA TRP A 156 19.63 -4.07 -11.99
C TRP A 156 20.21 -4.12 -10.57
N GLN A 157 20.14 -2.98 -9.89
CA GLN A 157 20.58 -2.86 -8.51
C GLN A 157 19.42 -3.19 -7.57
N GLN A 158 19.69 -3.97 -6.52
CA GLN A 158 18.72 -4.14 -5.45
C GLN A 158 18.56 -2.82 -4.70
N CYS A 159 17.31 -2.48 -4.36
CA CYS A 159 17.04 -1.35 -3.49
C CYS A 159 17.66 -1.62 -2.11
N GLY A 160 18.67 -0.83 -1.71
CA GLY A 160 19.34 -0.97 -0.40
C GLY A 160 18.45 -0.72 0.82
N ARG A 161 17.23 -0.20 0.61
CA ARG A 161 16.18 -0.10 1.66
C ARG A 161 15.21 -1.28 1.66
N CYS A 162 15.08 -1.98 0.53
CA CYS A 162 14.00 -2.92 0.29
C CYS A 162 14.48 -4.39 0.29
N ASN A 163 15.77 -4.65 0.04
CA ASN A 163 16.38 -5.98 -0.17
C ASN A 163 15.62 -6.92 -1.12
N ALA A 164 14.65 -6.40 -1.87
CA ALA A 164 13.89 -7.12 -2.87
C ALA A 164 14.33 -6.64 -4.25
N SER A 165 14.75 -7.60 -5.07
CA SER A 165 14.91 -7.40 -6.52
C SER A 165 13.50 -7.29 -7.09
N THR A 166 13.10 -6.11 -7.57
CA THR A 166 11.91 -6.00 -8.44
C THR A 166 12.37 -5.97 -9.88
#